data_AF-A0A7W8IS41-F1
#
_entry.id   AF-A0A7W8IS41-F1
#
_cell.length_a   1.000
_cell.length_b   1.000
_cell.length_c   1.000
_cell.angle_alpha   90.00
_cell.angle_beta   90.00
_cell.angle_gamma   90.00
#
_symmetry.space_group_name_H-M   'P 1'
#
loop_
_entity.id
_entity.type
_entity.pdbx_description
1 polymer ?
#
loop_
_entity_poly.entity_id
_entity_poly.type
_entity_poly.pdbx_seq_one_letter_code
_entity_poly.pdbx_strand_id
1 'polypeptide(L)'
;MEGTWVSLLPFLIVIPLAIWLREILPGLVVGLLVGAFCLEGHWLRSIERAVDALLQTATEIEHMKVIAFLYLFGALIGMMQITGGMKGFVQWISRKIHSKRRMLLFIWFTIPFTFFTPMFRIMLIGPVMKSLIGKFHIDKRKMAYIIDVSTEPIIVLLPIATAFVGFMTSVVEGALRQNGIDISAYHLFVASLPYNFFAIIGLIVGIVTTFKNIRIGKEDGE
;
A
#
# COMPACT_ATOMS: atom_id res chain seq x y z
N MET A 1 10.84 18.72 -22.48
CA MET A 1 10.90 17.59 -21.53
C MET A 1 9.65 17.47 -20.67
N GLU A 2 8.82 18.52 -20.57
CA GLU A 2 7.45 18.36 -20.07
C GLU A 2 6.62 17.58 -21.09
N GLY A 3 5.99 16.48 -20.64
CA GLY A 3 5.02 15.71 -21.43
C GLY A 3 5.56 14.77 -22.51
N THR A 4 6.86 14.46 -22.54
CA THR A 4 7.44 13.53 -23.54
C THR A 4 7.49 12.09 -23.00
N TRP A 5 7.40 11.07 -23.88
CA TRP A 5 7.53 9.64 -23.51
C TRP A 5 8.78 9.31 -22.68
N VAL A 6 9.83 10.13 -22.77
CA VAL A 6 11.07 10.04 -21.98
C VAL A 6 10.81 10.10 -20.47
N SER A 7 9.76 10.78 -20.00
CA SER A 7 9.40 10.83 -18.58
C SER A 7 8.96 9.47 -18.01
N LEU A 8 8.58 8.51 -18.88
CA LEU A 8 8.24 7.15 -18.47
C LEU A 8 9.48 6.25 -18.29
N LEU A 9 10.62 6.66 -18.85
CA LEU A 9 11.85 5.86 -18.87
C LEU A 9 12.31 5.43 -17.47
N PRO A 10 12.33 6.29 -16.43
CA PRO A 10 12.71 5.87 -15.08
C PRO A 10 11.82 4.73 -14.57
N PHE A 11 10.50 4.83 -14.75
CA PHE A 11 9.55 3.81 -14.29
C PHE A 11 9.71 2.48 -15.05
N LEU A 12 9.94 2.55 -16.37
CA LEU A 12 10.18 1.39 -17.22
C LEU A 12 11.48 0.65 -16.87
N ILE A 13 12.43 1.30 -16.20
CA ILE A 13 13.65 0.67 -15.71
C ILE A 13 13.47 0.17 -14.27
N VAL A 14 12.89 0.98 -13.39
CA VAL A 14 12.68 0.66 -11.97
C VAL A 14 11.90 -0.64 -11.82
N ILE A 15 10.79 -0.82 -12.55
CA ILE A 15 9.89 -1.96 -12.38
C ILE A 15 10.58 -3.29 -12.75
N PRO A 16 11.16 -3.46 -13.96
CA PRO A 16 11.87 -4.69 -14.29
C PRO A 16 13.08 -4.95 -13.39
N LEU A 17 13.82 -3.89 -13.03
CA LEU A 17 15.00 -4.03 -12.19
C LEU A 17 14.62 -4.52 -10.79
N ALA A 18 13.55 -3.95 -10.19
CA ALA A 18 13.03 -4.41 -8.91
C ALA A 18 12.54 -5.86 -8.95
N ILE A 19 11.89 -6.28 -10.04
CA ILE A 19 11.45 -7.67 -10.24
C ILE A 19 12.65 -8.62 -10.36
N TRP A 20 13.67 -8.23 -11.13
CA TRP A 20 14.83 -9.07 -11.40
C TRP A 20 15.72 -9.24 -10.17
N LEU A 21 16.00 -8.15 -9.46
CA LEU A 21 16.82 -8.17 -8.24
C LEU A 21 16.04 -8.65 -7.01
N ARG A 22 14.71 -8.71 -7.08
CA ARG A 22 13.81 -8.96 -5.94
C ARG A 22 14.01 -7.96 -4.79
N GLU A 23 14.55 -6.79 -5.11
CA GLU A 23 14.90 -5.72 -4.19
C GLU A 23 14.48 -4.38 -4.81
N ILE A 24 13.75 -3.56 -4.06
CA ILE A 24 13.18 -2.31 -4.58
C ILE A 24 14.24 -1.19 -4.60
N LEU A 25 15.12 -1.15 -3.60
CA LEU A 25 16.07 -0.06 -3.40
C LEU A 25 17.04 0.15 -4.59
N PRO A 26 17.68 -0.89 -5.16
CA PRO A 26 18.53 -0.70 -6.33
C PRO A 26 17.76 -0.15 -7.54
N GLY A 27 16.51 -0.60 -7.70
CA GLY A 27 15.56 -0.09 -8.69
C GLY A 27 15.40 1.43 -8.59
N LEU A 28 15.08 1.92 -7.39
CA LEU A 28 14.87 3.33 -7.11
C LEU A 28 16.12 4.18 -7.32
N VAL A 29 17.30 3.71 -6.90
CA VAL A 29 18.57 4.43 -7.11
C VAL A 29 18.86 4.59 -8.60
N VAL A 30 18.74 3.51 -9.38
CA VAL A 30 18.95 3.58 -10.84
C VAL A 30 17.89 4.46 -11.49
N GLY A 31 16.62 4.36 -11.07
CA GLY A 31 15.55 5.22 -11.55
C GLY A 31 15.82 6.71 -11.31
N LEU A 32 16.31 7.07 -10.13
CA LEU A 32 16.69 8.44 -9.78
C LEU A 32 17.83 8.94 -10.68
N LEU A 33 18.88 8.13 -10.87
CA LEU A 33 20.01 8.49 -11.74
C LEU A 33 19.58 8.63 -13.20
N VAL A 34 18.72 7.75 -13.70
CA VAL A 34 18.17 7.86 -15.06
C VAL A 34 17.30 9.10 -15.20
N GLY A 35 16.46 9.39 -14.20
CA GLY A 35 15.63 10.61 -14.19
C GLY A 35 16.49 11.88 -14.21
N ALA A 36 17.52 11.93 -13.35
CA ALA A 36 18.49 13.02 -13.32
C ALA A 36 19.24 13.15 -14.65
N PHE A 37 19.63 12.02 -15.26
CA PHE A 37 20.30 12.00 -16.57
C PHE A 37 19.41 12.49 -17.69
N CYS A 38 18.12 12.16 -17.66
CA CYS A 38 17.18 12.71 -18.64
C CYS A 38 17.17 14.24 -18.57
N LEU A 39 17.21 14.83 -17.39
CA LEU A 39 17.16 16.29 -17.18
C LEU A 39 18.47 16.99 -17.54
N GLU A 40 19.62 16.44 -17.14
CA GLU A 40 20.94 17.09 -17.27
C GLU A 40 21.67 16.76 -18.57
N GLY A 41 21.45 15.57 -19.15
CA GLY A 41 22.16 15.07 -20.34
C GLY A 41 23.64 14.71 -20.14
N HIS A 42 24.19 14.92 -18.93
CA HIS A 42 25.58 14.63 -18.60
C HIS A 42 25.70 13.83 -17.29
N TRP A 43 26.44 12.71 -17.32
CA TRP A 43 26.51 11.75 -16.20
C TRP A 43 27.00 12.37 -14.88
N LEU A 44 28.06 13.19 -14.91
CA LEU A 44 28.61 13.80 -13.70
C LEU A 44 27.60 14.74 -13.02
N ARG A 45 26.95 15.61 -13.79
CA ARG A 45 25.90 16.51 -13.28
C ARG A 45 24.65 15.76 -12.84
N SER A 46 24.35 14.62 -13.46
CA SER A 46 23.22 13.79 -13.08
C SER A 46 23.40 13.19 -11.69
N ILE A 47 24.62 12.77 -11.35
CA ILE A 47 24.95 12.28 -10.01
C ILE A 47 24.81 13.41 -8.99
N GLU A 48 25.37 14.59 -9.28
CA GLU A 48 25.24 15.78 -8.43
C GLU A 48 23.75 16.12 -8.20
N ARG A 49 22.97 16.21 -9.27
CA ARG A 49 21.52 16.47 -9.21
C ARG A 49 20.75 15.42 -8.41
N ALA A 50 21.10 14.14 -8.56
CA ALA A 50 20.48 13.05 -7.80
C ALA A 50 20.80 13.15 -6.29
N VAL A 51 22.05 13.46 -5.94
CA VAL A 51 22.46 13.69 -4.55
C VAL A 51 21.77 14.92 -3.97
N ASP A 52 21.72 16.03 -4.70
CA ASP A 52 21.04 17.25 -4.28
C ASP A 52 19.56 17.02 -4.07
N ALA A 53 18.90 16.28 -4.97
CA ALA A 53 17.49 15.92 -4.81
C ALA A 53 17.26 15.10 -3.54
N LEU A 54 18.12 14.12 -3.25
CA LEU A 54 18.03 13.33 -2.01
C LEU A 54 18.20 14.21 -0.77
N LEU A 55 19.17 15.13 -0.78
CA LEU A 55 19.43 16.04 0.34
C LEU A 55 18.26 17.03 0.55
N GLN A 56 17.69 17.56 -0.52
CA GLN A 56 16.52 18.43 -0.47
C GLN A 56 15.32 17.69 0.12
N THR A 57 14.99 16.50 -0.41
CA THR A 57 13.88 15.69 0.09
C THR A 57 14.10 15.27 1.55
N ALA A 58 15.34 14.98 1.95
CA ALA A 58 15.67 14.58 3.32
C ALA A 58 15.58 15.74 4.33
N THR A 59 15.77 16.99 3.89
CA THR A 59 15.74 18.18 4.76
C THR A 59 14.39 18.88 4.79
N GLU A 60 13.46 18.50 3.92
CA GLU A 60 12.13 19.08 3.88
C GLU A 60 11.28 18.64 5.08
N ILE A 61 10.77 19.63 5.82
CA ILE A 61 10.03 19.41 7.08
C ILE A 61 8.80 18.53 6.87
N GLU A 62 8.11 18.64 5.74
CA GLU A 62 6.95 17.80 5.42
C GLU A 62 7.32 16.34 5.23
N HIS A 63 8.37 16.07 4.47
CA HIS A 63 8.89 14.70 4.33
C HIS A 63 9.38 14.15 5.67
N MET A 64 10.04 14.96 6.50
CA MET A 64 10.41 14.57 7.86
C MET A 64 9.21 14.23 8.74
N LYS A 65 8.12 15.01 8.68
CA LYS A 65 6.87 14.72 9.41
C LYS A 65 6.29 13.36 8.99
N VAL A 66 6.28 13.08 7.68
CA VAL A 66 5.81 11.79 7.16
C VAL A 66 6.70 10.65 7.65
N ILE A 67 8.03 10.78 7.56
CA ILE A 67 8.99 9.78 8.06
C ILE A 67 8.78 9.54 9.56
N ALA A 68 8.72 10.60 10.37
CA ALA A 68 8.49 10.50 11.80
C ALA A 68 7.18 9.78 12.12
N PHE A 69 6.10 10.13 11.41
CA PHE A 69 4.81 9.45 11.54
C PHE A 69 4.93 7.95 11.22
N LEU A 70 5.57 7.58 10.11
CA LEU A 70 5.76 6.18 9.71
C LEU A 70 6.54 5.37 10.76
N TYR A 71 7.62 5.94 11.31
CA TYR A 71 8.42 5.28 12.35
C TYR A 71 7.65 5.12 13.67
N LEU A 72 6.99 6.18 14.15
CA LEU A 72 6.19 6.13 15.38
C LEU A 72 5.03 5.15 15.25
N PHE A 73 4.37 5.17 14.09
CA PHE A 73 3.26 4.27 13.81
C PHE A 73 3.72 2.81 13.69
N GLY A 74 4.84 2.57 13.02
CA GLY A 74 5.48 1.26 12.94
C GLY A 74 5.90 0.74 14.32
N ALA A 75 6.45 1.59 15.19
CA ALA A 75 6.81 1.24 16.56
C ALA A 75 5.58 0.84 17.40
N LEU A 76 4.48 1.58 17.28
CA LEU A 76 3.21 1.24 17.93
C LEU A 76 2.70 -0.14 17.50
N ILE A 77 2.69 -0.42 16.20
CA ILE A 77 2.31 -1.73 15.66
C ILE A 77 3.25 -2.84 16.18
N GLY A 78 4.57 -2.60 16.16
CA GLY A 78 5.57 -3.54 16.65
C GLY A 78 5.37 -3.88 18.13
N MET A 79 5.08 -2.89 18.97
CA MET A 79 4.73 -3.12 20.38
C MET A 79 3.48 -3.98 20.54
N MET A 80 2.42 -3.75 19.76
CA MET A 80 1.22 -4.58 19.79
C MET A 80 1.48 -6.03 19.34
N GLN A 81 2.46 -6.23 18.46
CA GLN A 81 2.88 -7.56 18.02
C GLN A 81 3.66 -8.30 19.12
N ILE A 82 4.63 -7.63 19.76
CA ILE A 82 5.50 -8.20 20.80
C ILE A 82 4.70 -8.54 22.06
N THR A 83 3.81 -7.66 22.50
CA THR A 83 2.95 -7.87 23.68
C THR A 83 1.92 -8.99 23.50
N GLY A 84 1.76 -9.52 22.29
CA GLY A 84 0.84 -10.62 22.01
C GLY A 84 -0.64 -10.23 22.02
N GLY A 85 -0.99 -8.96 22.21
CA GLY A 85 -2.38 -8.48 22.19
C GLY A 85 -3.09 -8.85 20.88
N MET A 86 -2.37 -8.76 19.76
CA MET A 86 -2.84 -9.17 18.44
C MET A 86 -3.16 -10.68 18.37
N LYS A 87 -2.27 -11.52 18.90
CA LYS A 87 -2.47 -12.98 18.95
C LYS A 87 -3.65 -13.36 19.86
N GLY A 88 -3.80 -12.69 21.01
CA GLY A 88 -4.90 -12.91 21.95
C GLY A 88 -6.26 -12.56 21.34
N PHE A 89 -6.37 -11.42 20.66
CA PHE A 89 -7.58 -11.02 19.94
C PHE A 89 -7.98 -12.05 18.88
N VAL A 90 -7.01 -12.51 18.09
CA VAL A 90 -7.18 -13.54 17.06
C VAL A 90 -7.69 -14.85 17.65
N GLN A 91 -7.11 -15.30 18.76
CA GLN A 91 -7.52 -16.54 19.41
C GLN A 91 -8.95 -16.44 19.96
N TRP A 92 -9.31 -15.29 20.53
CA TRP A 92 -10.66 -15.01 21.03
C TRP A 92 -11.70 -15.02 19.92
N ILE A 93 -11.44 -14.33 18.81
CA ILE A 93 -12.32 -14.32 17.63
C ILE A 93 -12.47 -15.74 17.05
N SER A 94 -11.36 -16.47 16.90
CA SER A 94 -11.36 -17.78 16.22
C SER A 94 -12.26 -18.80 16.93
N ARG A 95 -12.47 -18.62 18.25
CA ARG A 95 -13.43 -19.43 19.03
C ARG A 95 -14.90 -19.09 18.75
N LYS A 96 -15.22 -17.86 18.31
CA LYS A 96 -16.59 -17.40 18.02
C LYS A 96 -17.04 -17.67 16.57
N ILE A 97 -16.10 -17.92 15.66
CA ILE A 97 -16.41 -18.16 14.24
C ILE A 97 -16.66 -19.66 13.99
N HIS A 98 -17.93 -20.00 13.79
CA HIS A 98 -18.38 -21.38 13.55
C HIS A 98 -18.83 -21.66 12.11
N SER A 99 -18.80 -20.67 11.21
CA SER A 99 -19.18 -20.89 9.81
C SER A 99 -18.33 -20.10 8.81
N LYS A 100 -18.21 -20.64 7.59
CA LYS A 100 -17.54 -19.98 6.46
C LYS A 100 -18.08 -18.58 6.19
N ARG A 101 -19.41 -18.39 6.23
CA ARG A 101 -20.04 -17.08 6.03
C ARG A 101 -19.69 -16.08 7.13
N ARG A 102 -19.68 -16.50 8.41
CA ARG A 102 -19.27 -15.65 9.53
C ARG A 102 -17.80 -15.26 9.44
N MET A 103 -16.95 -16.14 8.93
CA MET A 103 -15.53 -15.83 8.69
C MET A 103 -15.35 -14.74 7.64
N LEU A 104 -16.01 -14.89 6.48
CA LEU A 104 -15.92 -13.90 5.41
C LEU A 104 -16.44 -12.54 5.91
N LEU A 105 -17.59 -12.52 6.58
CA LEU A 105 -18.11 -11.30 7.21
C LEU A 105 -17.15 -10.72 8.25
N PHE A 106 -16.46 -11.55 9.03
CA PHE A 106 -15.47 -11.09 10.00
C PHE A 106 -14.31 -10.36 9.32
N ILE A 107 -13.76 -10.87 8.22
CA ILE A 107 -12.68 -10.20 7.47
C ILE A 107 -13.12 -8.79 7.08
N TRP A 108 -14.32 -8.67 6.52
CA TRP A 108 -14.88 -7.38 6.14
C TRP A 108 -15.19 -6.49 7.37
N PHE A 109 -15.65 -7.07 8.47
CA PHE A 109 -15.95 -6.31 9.69
C PHE A 109 -14.70 -5.82 10.43
N THR A 110 -13.55 -6.48 10.26
CA THR A 110 -12.29 -6.03 10.87
C THR A 110 -11.69 -4.80 10.21
N ILE A 111 -12.16 -4.42 9.01
CA ILE A 111 -11.63 -3.29 8.24
C ILE A 111 -11.52 -2.01 9.08
N PRO A 112 -12.58 -1.53 9.77
CA PRO A 112 -12.52 -0.26 10.50
C PRO A 112 -11.53 -0.27 11.67
N PHE A 113 -11.01 -1.44 12.05
CA PHE A 113 -10.05 -1.61 13.14
C PHE A 113 -8.64 -1.95 12.63
N THR A 114 -8.47 -2.21 11.33
CA THR A 114 -7.24 -2.77 10.77
C THR A 114 -6.69 -2.01 9.58
N PHE A 115 -7.36 -0.95 9.13
CA PHE A 115 -6.99 -0.11 7.99
C PHE A 115 -5.69 0.70 8.20
N PHE A 116 -5.10 0.61 9.39
CA PHE A 116 -3.88 1.30 9.81
C PHE A 116 -2.69 1.10 8.87
N THR A 117 -2.32 -0.16 8.59
CA THR A 117 -1.34 -0.54 7.55
C THR A 117 -1.69 -1.90 6.96
N PRO A 118 -1.33 -2.16 5.69
CA PRO A 118 -1.48 -3.48 5.08
C PRO A 118 -0.76 -4.58 5.90
N MET A 119 0.44 -4.27 6.41
CA MET A 119 1.20 -5.21 7.24
C MET A 119 0.51 -5.57 8.54
N PHE A 120 -0.02 -4.58 9.28
CA PHE A 120 -0.76 -4.83 10.53
C PHE A 120 -1.93 -5.79 10.29
N ARG A 121 -2.65 -5.61 9.17
CA ARG A 121 -3.80 -6.43 8.85
C ARG A 121 -3.43 -7.86 8.46
N ILE A 122 -2.41 -8.06 7.64
CA ILE A 122 -1.91 -9.39 7.29
C ILE A 122 -1.48 -10.13 8.57
N MET A 123 -0.84 -9.43 9.50
CA MET A 123 -0.41 -9.97 10.76
C MET A 123 -1.57 -10.33 11.70
N LEU A 124 -2.62 -9.50 11.76
CA LEU A 124 -3.81 -9.78 12.55
C LEU A 124 -4.62 -10.94 11.95
N ILE A 125 -4.93 -10.89 10.66
CA ILE A 125 -5.86 -11.84 10.03
C ILE A 125 -5.14 -13.13 9.62
N GLY A 126 -3.83 -13.10 9.35
CA GLY A 126 -3.06 -14.24 8.88
C GLY A 126 -3.16 -15.50 9.76
N PRO A 127 -2.99 -15.41 11.10
CA PRO A 127 -3.13 -16.57 11.97
C PRO A 127 -4.57 -17.08 12.06
N VAL A 128 -5.58 -16.18 12.02
CA VAL A 128 -7.00 -16.55 11.93
C VAL A 128 -7.24 -17.35 10.65
N MET A 129 -6.76 -16.82 9.53
CA MET A 129 -6.84 -17.45 8.22
C MET A 129 -6.22 -18.85 8.24
N LYS A 130 -4.99 -18.99 8.77
CA LYS A 130 -4.28 -20.28 8.81
C LYS A 130 -5.05 -21.33 9.61
N SER A 131 -5.62 -20.97 10.75
CA SER A 131 -6.43 -21.88 11.57
C SER A 131 -7.74 -22.27 10.90
N LEU A 132 -8.39 -21.34 10.19
CA LEU A 132 -9.73 -21.53 9.65
C LEU A 132 -9.76 -22.12 8.23
N ILE A 133 -8.71 -21.92 7.42
CA ILE A 133 -8.57 -22.54 6.09
C ILE A 133 -8.67 -24.06 6.20
N GLY A 134 -7.95 -24.67 7.14
CA GLY A 134 -7.99 -26.11 7.38
C GLY A 134 -9.34 -26.57 7.92
N LYS A 135 -9.97 -25.78 8.81
CA LYS A 135 -11.25 -26.13 9.43
C LYS A 135 -12.43 -26.13 8.44
N PHE A 136 -12.40 -25.25 7.43
CA PHE A 136 -13.53 -25.06 6.50
C PHE A 136 -13.20 -25.43 5.05
N HIS A 137 -12.05 -26.07 4.78
CA HIS A 137 -11.60 -26.48 3.45
C HIS A 137 -11.72 -25.36 2.39
N ILE A 138 -11.28 -24.15 2.76
CA ILE A 138 -11.32 -22.98 1.87
C ILE A 138 -10.00 -22.89 1.11
N ASP A 139 -10.06 -22.58 -0.18
CA ASP A 139 -8.89 -22.30 -1.00
C ASP A 139 -8.04 -21.16 -0.40
N LYS A 140 -6.74 -21.41 -0.23
CA LYS A 140 -5.76 -20.44 0.26
C LYS A 140 -5.70 -19.19 -0.63
N ARG A 141 -5.78 -19.35 -1.96
CA ARG A 141 -5.73 -18.24 -2.93
C ARG A 141 -6.95 -17.35 -2.78
N LYS A 142 -8.12 -17.96 -2.67
CA LYS A 142 -9.37 -17.23 -2.46
C LYS A 142 -9.32 -16.41 -1.18
N MET A 143 -8.82 -16.99 -0.10
CA MET A 143 -8.74 -16.31 1.19
C MET A 143 -7.70 -15.18 1.19
N ALA A 144 -6.53 -15.41 0.56
CA ALA A 144 -5.53 -14.37 0.35
C ALA A 144 -6.09 -13.20 -0.45
N TYR A 145 -6.76 -13.48 -1.58
CA TYR A 145 -7.42 -12.45 -2.39
C TYR A 145 -8.47 -11.66 -1.60
N ILE A 146 -9.33 -12.34 -0.83
CA ILE A 146 -10.38 -11.66 -0.05
C ILE A 146 -9.76 -10.74 1.00
N ILE A 147 -8.68 -11.17 1.67
CA ILE A 147 -7.97 -10.32 2.64
C ILE A 147 -7.37 -9.10 1.93
N ASP A 148 -6.73 -9.31 0.79
CA ASP A 148 -6.07 -8.26 0.02
C ASP A 148 -7.06 -7.21 -0.50
N VAL A 149 -8.08 -7.65 -1.26
CA VAL A 149 -9.09 -6.79 -1.87
C VAL A 149 -9.98 -6.08 -0.84
N SER A 150 -10.10 -6.62 0.37
CA SER A 150 -10.80 -5.95 1.47
C SER A 150 -9.91 -4.98 2.24
N THR A 151 -8.61 -4.90 1.91
CA THR A 151 -7.62 -4.04 2.56
C THR A 151 -7.23 -2.87 1.67
N GLU A 152 -6.54 -3.15 0.56
CA GLU A 152 -5.88 -2.11 -0.22
C GLU A 152 -6.85 -1.04 -0.75
N PRO A 153 -8.00 -1.42 -1.37
CA PRO A 153 -8.93 -0.41 -1.88
C PRO A 153 -9.46 0.52 -0.80
N ILE A 154 -9.65 0.01 0.42
CA ILE A 154 -10.22 0.79 1.52
C ILE A 154 -9.17 1.72 2.12
N ILE A 155 -7.92 1.25 2.29
CA ILE A 155 -6.83 2.09 2.77
C ILE A 155 -6.63 3.30 1.87
N VAL A 156 -6.72 3.10 0.54
CA VAL A 156 -6.57 4.17 -0.44
C VAL A 156 -7.77 5.13 -0.47
N LEU A 157 -8.99 4.62 -0.20
CA LEU A 157 -10.21 5.43 -0.21
C LEU A 157 -10.52 6.15 1.11
N LEU A 158 -9.82 5.83 2.20
CA LEU A 158 -10.07 6.44 3.51
C LEU A 158 -9.33 7.78 3.65
N PRO A 159 -10.03 8.89 3.90
CA PRO A 159 -9.42 10.21 4.13
C PRO A 159 -8.83 10.37 5.55
N ILE A 160 -8.52 9.26 6.23
CA ILE A 160 -8.02 9.25 7.61
C ILE A 160 -6.51 9.10 7.59
N ALA A 161 -5.80 9.66 8.57
CA ALA A 161 -4.34 9.62 8.69
C ALA A 161 -3.77 8.19 8.76
N THR A 162 -3.59 7.56 7.59
CA THR A 162 -2.82 6.35 7.39
C THR A 162 -1.44 6.71 6.87
N ALA A 163 -0.50 5.76 6.98
CA ALA A 163 0.81 5.85 6.35
C ALA A 163 0.72 6.24 4.86
N PHE A 164 -0.29 5.71 4.17
CA PHE A 164 -0.51 5.93 2.76
C PHE A 164 -1.04 7.33 2.45
N VAL A 165 -1.96 7.86 3.27
CA VAL A 165 -2.45 9.24 3.11
C VAL A 165 -1.30 10.23 3.25
N GLY A 166 -0.45 10.09 4.27
CA GLY A 166 0.72 10.97 4.45
C GLY A 166 1.67 10.96 3.25
N PHE A 167 1.95 9.78 2.70
CA PHE A 167 2.73 9.64 1.47
C PHE A 167 2.06 10.34 0.28
N MET A 168 0.80 10.00 -0.02
CA MET A 168 0.06 10.58 -1.15
C MET A 168 -0.04 12.09 -1.06
N THR A 169 -0.34 12.65 0.12
CA THR A 169 -0.42 14.10 0.29
C THR A 169 0.92 14.79 0.07
N SER A 170 2.04 14.19 0.52
CA SER A 170 3.37 14.76 0.28
C SER A 170 3.76 14.76 -1.20
N VAL A 171 3.39 13.71 -1.94
CA VAL A 171 3.62 13.65 -3.40
C VAL A 171 2.80 14.72 -4.11
N VAL A 172 1.52 14.86 -3.73
CA VAL A 172 0.63 15.89 -4.30
C VAL A 172 1.14 17.29 -3.98
N GLU A 173 1.57 17.54 -2.74
CA GLU A 173 2.15 18.82 -2.32
C GLU A 173 3.39 19.19 -3.14
N GLY A 174 4.31 18.26 -3.33
CA GLY A 174 5.49 18.47 -4.18
C GLY A 174 5.10 18.86 -5.61
N ALA A 175 4.10 18.19 -6.19
CA ALA A 175 3.61 18.51 -7.53
C ALA A 175 2.94 19.89 -7.60
N LEU A 176 2.15 20.27 -6.59
CA LEU A 176 1.50 21.59 -6.53
C LEU A 176 2.52 22.72 -6.43
N ARG A 177 3.53 22.56 -5.57
CA ARG A 177 4.64 23.52 -5.43
C ARG A 177 5.41 23.71 -6.74
N GLN A 178 5.75 22.61 -7.43
CA GLN A 178 6.45 22.68 -8.71
C GLN A 178 5.68 23.44 -9.79
N ASN A 179 4.35 23.41 -9.75
CA ASN A 179 3.48 24.07 -10.71
C ASN A 179 2.97 25.45 -10.23
N GLY A 180 3.41 25.94 -9.06
CA GLY A 180 2.99 27.22 -8.50
C GLY A 180 1.49 27.28 -8.16
N ILE A 181 0.88 26.14 -7.84
CA ILE A 181 -0.56 26.04 -7.54
C ILE A 181 -0.76 26.11 -6.02
N ASP A 182 -1.41 27.17 -5.54
CA ASP A 182 -1.70 27.38 -4.12
C ASP A 182 -3.04 26.74 -3.72
N ILE A 183 -3.04 25.41 -3.60
CA ILE A 183 -4.18 24.61 -3.12
C ILE A 183 -3.69 23.67 -2.03
N SER A 184 -4.50 23.43 -1.00
CA SER A 184 -4.18 22.42 0.00
C SER A 184 -4.07 21.02 -0.63
N ALA A 185 -2.89 20.40 -0.53
CA ALA A 185 -2.65 19.05 -1.05
C ALA A 185 -3.60 18.00 -0.45
N TYR A 186 -3.93 18.12 0.84
CA TYR A 186 -4.91 17.26 1.49
C TYR A 186 -6.32 17.46 0.91
N HIS A 187 -6.74 18.70 0.68
CA HIS A 187 -8.03 18.98 0.06
C HIS A 187 -8.12 18.39 -1.35
N LEU A 188 -7.07 18.54 -2.17
CA LEU A 188 -7.02 17.96 -3.50
C LEU A 188 -7.03 16.42 -3.46
N PHE A 189 -6.29 15.82 -2.53
CA PHE A 189 -6.34 14.38 -2.28
C PHE A 189 -7.76 13.90 -1.97
N VAL A 190 -8.48 14.55 -1.05
CA VAL A 190 -9.86 14.18 -0.70
C VAL A 190 -10.79 14.33 -1.91
N ALA A 191 -10.66 15.42 -2.68
CA ALA A 191 -11.43 15.64 -3.90
C ALA A 191 -11.13 14.60 -4.99
N SER A 192 -9.95 13.97 -4.97
CA SER A 192 -9.55 12.92 -5.91
C SER A 192 -10.13 11.53 -5.60
N LEU A 193 -10.58 11.28 -4.37
CA LEU A 193 -11.04 9.95 -3.92
C LEU A 193 -12.13 9.34 -4.82
N PRO A 194 -13.17 10.08 -5.27
CA PRO A 194 -14.21 9.52 -6.15
C PRO A 194 -13.68 9.07 -7.52
N TYR A 195 -12.52 9.58 -7.94
CA TYR A 195 -11.88 9.26 -9.22
C TYR A 195 -10.92 8.07 -9.12
N ASN A 196 -10.78 7.46 -7.94
CA ASN A 196 -9.99 6.25 -7.78
C ASN A 196 -10.75 5.00 -8.24
N PHE A 197 -11.01 4.93 -9.55
CA PHE A 197 -11.81 3.88 -10.17
C PHE A 197 -11.24 2.49 -9.93
N PHE A 198 -9.91 2.35 -9.85
CA PHE A 198 -9.27 1.08 -9.54
C PHE A 198 -9.68 0.56 -8.16
N ALA A 199 -9.56 1.41 -7.12
CA ALA A 199 -9.98 1.04 -5.77
C ALA A 199 -11.49 0.76 -5.70
N ILE A 200 -12.32 1.61 -6.31
CA ILE A 200 -13.79 1.46 -6.29
C ILE A 200 -14.21 0.15 -6.98
N ILE A 201 -13.72 -0.11 -8.19
CA ILE A 201 -14.02 -1.33 -8.94
C ILE A 201 -13.47 -2.55 -8.21
N GLY A 202 -12.23 -2.49 -7.71
CA GLY A 202 -11.61 -3.56 -6.94
C GLY A 202 -12.45 -3.94 -5.72
N LEU A 203 -12.93 -2.95 -4.97
CA LEU A 203 -13.79 -3.14 -3.81
C LEU A 203 -15.12 -3.81 -4.20
N ILE A 204 -15.76 -3.34 -5.27
CA ILE A 204 -17.02 -3.93 -5.79
C ILE A 204 -16.79 -5.39 -6.19
N VAL A 205 -15.75 -5.67 -6.98
CA VAL A 205 -15.39 -7.02 -7.41
C VAL A 205 -15.09 -7.90 -6.20
N GLY A 206 -14.37 -7.38 -5.20
CA GLY A 206 -14.05 -8.09 -3.97
C GLY A 206 -15.30 -8.49 -3.16
N ILE A 207 -16.24 -7.56 -2.99
CA ILE A 207 -17.53 -7.81 -2.33
C ILE A 207 -18.32 -8.87 -3.10
N VAL A 208 -18.48 -8.69 -4.42
CA VAL A 208 -19.22 -9.63 -5.27
C VAL A 208 -18.60 -11.03 -5.22
N THR A 209 -17.28 -11.13 -5.33
CA THR A 209 -16.54 -12.40 -5.30
C THR A 209 -16.67 -13.10 -3.94
N THR A 210 -16.67 -12.32 -2.85
CA THR A 210 -16.88 -12.83 -1.50
C THR A 210 -18.29 -13.42 -1.35
N PHE A 211 -19.34 -12.68 -1.73
CA PHE A 211 -20.73 -13.06 -1.46
C PHE A 211 -21.33 -14.03 -2.49
N LYS A 212 -20.92 -13.97 -3.76
CA LYS A 212 -21.34 -14.93 -4.80
C LYS A 212 -20.53 -16.23 -4.81
N ASN A 213 -19.60 -16.39 -3.86
CA ASN A 213 -18.72 -17.55 -3.72
C ASN A 213 -18.00 -17.98 -5.03
N ILE A 214 -17.62 -17.01 -5.87
CA ILE A 214 -16.90 -17.24 -7.12
C ILE A 214 -15.53 -17.90 -6.81
N ARG A 215 -15.13 -18.90 -7.60
CA ARG A 215 -13.81 -19.57 -7.49
C ARG A 215 -12.71 -18.64 -8.04
N ILE A 216 -11.54 -18.63 -7.42
CA ILE A 216 -10.41 -17.77 -7.80
C ILE A 216 -9.20 -18.65 -8.11
N GLY A 217 -8.75 -18.67 -9.37
CA GLY A 217 -7.64 -19.49 -9.85
C GLY A 217 -8.04 -20.83 -10.46
N LYS A 218 -7.09 -21.49 -11.13
CA LYS A 218 -7.20 -22.87 -11.64
C LYS A 218 -6.92 -23.90 -10.54
N GLU A 219 -7.45 -25.11 -10.68
CA GLU A 219 -7.16 -26.22 -9.77
C GLU A 219 -5.66 -26.55 -9.77
N ASP A 220 -5.09 -26.77 -8.59
CA ASP A 220 -3.78 -27.39 -8.46
C ASP A 220 -3.90 -28.83 -8.97
N GLY A 221 -3.64 -29.04 -10.27
CA GLY A 221 -3.78 -30.33 -10.93
C GLY A 221 -4.03 -30.33 -12.44
N GLU A 222 -4.20 -29.17 -13.09
CA GLU A 222 -4.27 -29.05 -14.57
C GLU A 222 -3.07 -28.29 -15.16
#